data_AF-A0A382G198-F1
#
_entry.id   AF-A0A382G198-F1
#
_cell.length_a   1.000
_cell.length_b   1.000
_cell.length_c   1.000
_cell.angle_alpha   90.00
_cell.angle_beta   90.00
_cell.angle_gamma   90.00
#
_symmetry.space_group_name_H-M   'P 1'
#
loop_
_entity.id
_entity.type
_entity.pdbx_description
1 polymer ?
#
loop_
_entity_poly.entity_id
_entity_poly.type
_entity_poly.pdbx_seq_one_letter_code
_entity_poly.pdbx_strand_id
1 'polypeptide(L)' 'MISFNNRLKKHIADLSSYLCIGLDISPKSLGSSCSLSQCIDHSNRVIDATIDLAAAFKPNL' A
#
# COMPACT_ATOMS: atom_id res chain seq x y z
N MET A 1 -15.03 6.65 -18.80
CA MET A 1 -14.31 6.50 -17.50
C MET A 1 -14.31 5.01 -17.15
N ILE A 2 -13.16 4.40 -16.88
CA ILE A 2 -13.09 2.98 -16.47
C ILE A 2 -13.39 2.91 -14.97
N SER A 3 -14.32 2.03 -14.56
CA SER A 3 -14.66 1.86 -13.14
C SER A 3 -13.48 1.32 -12.33
N PHE A 4 -13.47 1.58 -11.02
CA PHE A 4 -12.46 1.03 -10.11
C PHE A 4 -12.39 -0.50 -10.22
N ASN A 5 -13.55 -1.18 -10.23
CA ASN A 5 -13.62 -2.63 -10.34
C ASN A 5 -13.00 -3.16 -11.63
N ASN A 6 -13.18 -2.46 -12.75
CA ASN A 6 -12.61 -2.88 -14.03
C ASN A 6 -11.09 -2.64 -14.07
N ARG A 7 -10.60 -1.53 -13.50
CA ARG A 7 -9.16 -1.27 -13.34
C ARG A 7 -8.51 -2.32 -12.44
N LEU A 8 -9.13 -2.65 -11.31
CA LEU A 8 -8.63 -3.64 -10.36
C LEU A 8 -8.60 -5.04 -10.98
N LYS A 9 -9.67 -5.46 -11.66
CA LYS A 9 -9.71 -6.75 -12.37
C LYS A 9 -8.59 -6.87 -13.40
N LYS A 10 -8.35 -5.79 -14.17
CA LYS A 10 -7.25 -5.76 -15.14
C LYS A 10 -5.88 -5.89 -14.45
N HIS A 11 -5.64 -5.10 -13.41
CA HIS A 11 -4.37 -5.12 -12.67
C HIS A 11 -4.09 -6.48 -12.02
N ILE A 12 -5.10 -7.09 -11.38
CA ILE A 12 -5.01 -8.45 -10.83
C ILE A 12 -4.65 -9.47 -11.91
N ALA A 13 -5.27 -9.37 -13.10
CA ALA A 13 -4.98 -10.27 -14.20
C ALA A 13 -3.55 -10.09 -14.73
N ASP A 14 -3.09 -8.84 -14.89
CA ASP A 14 -1.74 -8.52 -15.36
C ASP A 14 -0.66 -8.95 -14.34
N LEU A 15 -0.93 -8.80 -13.03
CA LEU A 15 -0.01 -9.13 -11.93
C LEU A 15 -0.07 -10.60 -11.48
N SER A 16 -1.17 -11.30 -11.80
CA SER A 16 -1.49 -12.64 -11.27
C SER A 16 -1.49 -12.73 -9.74
N SER A 17 -1.93 -11.66 -9.07
CA SER A 17 -1.97 -11.56 -7.61
C SER A 17 -3.27 -10.93 -7.13
N TYR A 18 -3.79 -11.44 -6.02
CA TYR A 18 -4.92 -10.86 -5.28
C TYR A 18 -4.48 -10.15 -3.98
N LEU A 19 -3.17 -10.02 -3.77
CA LEU A 19 -2.61 -9.48 -2.53
C LEU A 19 -3.02 -8.02 -2.34
N CYS A 20 -3.66 -7.71 -1.21
CA CYS A 20 -3.90 -6.33 -0.77
C CYS A 20 -2.99 -6.03 0.42
N ILE A 21 -2.24 -4.95 0.35
CA ILE A 21 -1.27 -4.58 1.40
C ILE A 21 -1.83 -3.44 2.24
N GLY A 22 -1.90 -3.66 3.55
CA GLY A 22 -2.26 -2.62 4.51
C GLY A 22 -1.12 -1.62 4.68
N LEU A 23 -1.43 -0.33 4.60
CA LEU A 23 -0.50 0.75 4.98
C LEU A 23 -0.91 1.26 6.36
N ASP A 24 -0.70 0.43 7.38
CA ASP A 24 -1.11 0.67 8.76
C ASP A 24 0.08 1.23 9.57
N ILE A 25 0.64 2.35 9.11
CA ILE A 25 1.84 2.95 9.70
C ILE A 25 1.43 3.88 10.84
N SER A 26 2.02 3.68 12.02
CA SER A 26 1.79 4.51 13.20
C SER A 26 3.11 4.89 13.86
N PRO A 27 3.17 6.02 14.58
CA PRO A 27 4.35 6.36 15.35
C PRO A 27 4.71 5.27 16.37
N LYS A 28 3.71 4.59 16.96
CA LYS A 28 3.94 3.49 17.90
C LYS A 28 4.67 2.30 17.26
N SER A 29 4.36 1.98 16.00
CA SER A 29 5.02 0.88 15.29
C SER A 29 6.42 1.24 14.78
N LEU A 30 6.74 2.53 14.67
CA LEU A 30 8.06 3.03 14.25
C LEU A 30 8.95 3.51 15.40
N GLY A 31 8.43 3.55 16.61
CA GLY A 31 9.11 4.06 17.81
C GLY A 31 8.55 5.41 18.26
N SER A 32 8.49 5.62 19.58
CA SER A 32 7.75 6.67 20.31
C SER A 32 8.01 8.14 19.89
N SER A 33 8.92 8.39 18.97
CA SER A 33 9.35 9.71 18.48
C SER A 33 9.20 9.90 16.96
N CYS A 34 8.49 8.99 16.28
CA CYS A 34 8.36 9.05 14.82
C CYS A 34 7.52 10.27 14.38
N SER A 35 8.10 11.10 13.52
CA SER A 35 7.42 12.23 12.88
C SER A 35 6.46 11.78 11.78
N LEU A 36 5.56 12.67 11.35
CA LEU A 36 4.70 12.42 10.18
C LEU A 36 5.52 12.13 8.91
N SER A 37 6.63 12.84 8.71
CA SER A 37 7.50 12.60 7.55
C SER A 37 8.07 11.19 7.56
N GLN A 38 8.52 10.72 8.72
CA GLN A 38 9.05 9.36 8.87
C GLN A 38 7.98 8.28 8.64
N CYS A 39 6.71 8.54 9.02
CA CYS A 39 5.59 7.65 8.70
C CYS A 39 5.34 7.57 7.18
N ILE A 40 5.38 8.72 6.48
CA ILE A 40 5.24 8.78 5.02
C ILE A 40 6.40 8.05 4.34
N ASP A 41 7.64 8.32 4.76
CA ASP A 41 8.84 7.68 4.21
C ASP A 41 8.80 6.16 4.42
N HIS A 42 8.32 5.70 5.56
CA HIS A 42 8.14 4.27 5.79
C HIS A 42 7.02 3.68 4.92
N SER A 43 5.92 4.39 4.73
CA SER A 43 4.81 3.95 3.84
C SER A 43 5.29 3.81 2.40
N ASN A 44 6.09 4.77 1.91
CA ASN A 44 6.70 4.71 0.59
C ASN A 44 7.64 3.51 0.47
N ARG A 45 8.48 3.25 1.48
CA ARG A 45 9.34 2.05 1.49
C ARG A 45 8.56 0.74 1.40
N VAL A 46 7.41 0.65 2.07
CA VAL A 46 6.54 -0.53 1.95
C VAL A 46 5.98 -0.65 0.54
N ILE A 47 5.52 0.44 -0.07
CA ILE A 47 5.02 0.45 -1.45
C ILE A 47 6.14 0.02 -2.41
N ASP A 48 7.30 0.67 -2.37
CA ASP A 48 8.42 0.39 -3.27
C ASP A 48 8.87 -1.08 -3.20
N ALA A 49 8.86 -1.67 -2.00
CA ALA A 49 9.27 -3.05 -1.80
C ALA A 49 8.21 -4.09 -2.21
N THR A 50 6.98 -3.69 -2.51
CA THR A 50 5.85 -4.62 -2.69
C THR A 50 4.92 -4.32 -3.87
N ILE A 51 5.17 -3.24 -4.61
CA ILE A 51 4.32 -2.78 -5.71
C ILE A 51 4.19 -3.81 -6.84
N ASP A 52 5.21 -4.63 -7.05
CA ASP A 52 5.25 -5.73 -8.01
C ASP A 52 4.48 -6.99 -7.54
N LEU A 53 4.02 -7.00 -6.29
CA LEU A 53 3.24 -8.09 -5.69
C LEU A 53 1.80 -7.68 -5.39
N ALA A 54 1.54 -6.39 -5.19
CA ALA A 54 0.27 -5.88 -4.67
C ALA A 54 -0.77 -5.56 -5.77
N ALA A 55 -1.94 -6.16 -5.62
CA ALA A 55 -3.14 -5.78 -6.39
C ALA A 55 -3.70 -4.42 -5.94
N ALA A 56 -3.55 -4.10 -4.65
CA ALA A 56 -4.02 -2.85 -4.06
C ALA A 56 -3.29 -2.54 -2.75
N PHE A 57 -3.32 -1.26 -2.37
CA PHE A 57 -2.90 -0.79 -1.05
C PHE A 57 -4.10 -0.23 -0.29
N LYS A 58 -4.22 -0.59 0.98
CA LYS A 58 -5.30 -0.16 1.88
C LYS A 58 -4.74 0.66 3.03
N PRO A 59 -4.62 2.00 2.91
CA PRO A 59 -4.29 2.84 4.07
C PRO A 59 -5.36 2.71 5.15
N ASN A 60 -4.95 2.79 6.42
CA ASN A 60 -5.88 2.89 7.54
C ASN A 60 -6.18 4.37 7.86
N LEU A 61 -7.42 4.64 8.27
CA LEU A 61 -7.89 5.96 8.71
C LEU A 61 -7.61 6.16 10.21
#